data_AF-A0A3D2WLC5-F1
#
_entry.id   AF-A0A3D2WLC5-F1
#
_cell.length_a   1.000
_cell.length_b   1.000
_cell.length_c   1.000
_cell.angle_alpha   90.00
_cell.angle_beta   90.00
_cell.angle_gamma   90.00
#
_symmetry.space_group_name_H-M   'P 1'
#
loop_
_entity.id
_entity.type
_entity.pdbx_description
1 polymer ?
#
loop_
_entity_poly.entity_id
_entity_poly.type
_entity_poly.pdbx_seq_one_letter_code
_entity_poly.pdbx_strand_id
1 'polypeptide(L)'
;LWGFGGKSKLTLDWAPPSEDAIAETMKKVGFNSLELHKEDLCVIKRADVEVDLSAVAKGYGVDVLLNTLNKAGIANALVEIGGEVHVSGQKMPLRPWMKGAPWRIMIEKPSKDMVSIPVMTDALKEEINAPFSLKDQAVATSGNYRNYYEYKGQSFSHIINPKTGYPLEHQHDKSQLTSVSIFADSTGIADGYATGLFVLGLEAAQDVAIRQGLEVVLVYEDQSTKSFDVWVSPAYKKGVSKTRSHVES
;
A
#
# COMPACT_ATOMS: atom_id res chain seq x y z
N LEU A 1 -6.74 -18.58 -8.94
CA LEU A 1 -5.64 -19.36 -9.53
C LEU A 1 -4.54 -19.64 -8.51
N TRP A 2 -3.77 -18.63 -8.06
CA TRP A 2 -2.61 -18.79 -7.17
C TRP A 2 -2.90 -19.13 -5.70
N GLY A 3 -4.16 -19.23 -5.28
CA GLY A 3 -4.51 -19.57 -3.90
C GLY A 3 -4.43 -18.41 -2.89
N PHE A 4 -4.42 -17.15 -3.35
CA PHE A 4 -4.46 -15.96 -2.47
C PHE A 4 -5.86 -15.36 -2.29
N GLY A 5 -6.87 -15.80 -3.07
CA GLY A 5 -8.23 -15.29 -2.96
C GLY A 5 -9.05 -15.97 -1.85
N GLY A 6 -10.17 -15.37 -1.45
CA GLY A 6 -10.99 -15.81 -0.31
C GLY A 6 -11.63 -17.20 -0.41
N LYS A 7 -11.61 -17.84 -1.59
CA LYS A 7 -12.04 -19.25 -1.80
C LYS A 7 -10.90 -20.26 -1.64
N SER A 8 -9.68 -19.79 -1.38
CA SER A 8 -8.52 -20.64 -1.17
C SER A 8 -8.66 -21.40 0.15
N LYS A 9 -8.57 -22.73 0.08
CA LYS A 9 -8.22 -23.51 1.26
C LYS A 9 -6.71 -23.47 1.38
N LEU A 10 -6.19 -22.93 2.47
CA LEU A 10 -4.80 -23.11 2.86
C LEU A 10 -4.57 -24.61 3.05
N THR A 11 -4.14 -25.30 1.99
CA THR A 11 -3.81 -26.72 2.02
C THR A 11 -2.30 -26.86 2.12
N LEU A 12 -1.84 -27.79 2.94
CA LEU A 12 -0.43 -28.16 3.05
C LEU A 12 0.19 -28.58 1.71
N ASP A 13 -0.65 -28.98 0.74
CA ASP A 13 -0.25 -29.42 -0.61
C ASP A 13 -0.31 -28.29 -1.66
N TRP A 14 -0.10 -27.03 -1.28
CA TRP A 14 -0.08 -25.93 -2.26
C TRP A 14 1.04 -26.16 -3.30
N ALA A 15 0.70 -25.99 -4.57
CA ALA A 15 1.63 -26.01 -5.69
C ALA A 15 1.28 -24.87 -6.66
N PRO A 16 2.27 -24.29 -7.37
CA PRO A 16 2.01 -23.30 -8.39
C PRO A 16 1.11 -23.90 -9.50
N PRO A 17 0.21 -23.10 -10.09
CA PRO A 17 -0.60 -23.52 -11.23
C PRO A 17 0.27 -23.88 -12.43
N SER A 18 -0.26 -24.71 -13.35
CA SER A 18 0.42 -25.00 -14.61
C SER A 18 0.46 -23.77 -15.53
N GLU A 19 1.47 -23.72 -16.39
CA GLU A 19 1.62 -22.72 -17.46
C GLU A 19 0.33 -22.55 -18.28
N ASP A 20 -0.29 -23.66 -18.69
CA ASP A 20 -1.56 -23.63 -19.45
C ASP A 20 -2.70 -22.99 -18.65
N ALA A 21 -2.78 -23.26 -17.35
CA ALA A 21 -3.80 -22.66 -16.48
C ALA A 21 -3.58 -21.15 -16.29
N ILE A 22 -2.33 -20.71 -16.22
CA ILE A 22 -1.96 -19.28 -16.19
C ILE A 22 -2.36 -18.63 -17.52
N ALA A 23 -1.93 -19.20 -18.65
CA ALA A 23 -2.23 -18.67 -19.98
C ALA A 23 -3.74 -18.56 -20.25
N GLU A 24 -4.53 -19.55 -19.85
CA GLU A 24 -5.99 -19.52 -19.99
C GLU A 24 -6.63 -18.44 -19.09
N THR A 25 -6.15 -18.31 -17.85
CA THR A 25 -6.64 -17.27 -16.92
C THR A 25 -6.32 -15.88 -17.44
N MET A 26 -5.13 -15.67 -18.02
CA MET A 26 -4.69 -14.38 -18.54
C MET A 26 -5.56 -13.84 -19.67
N LYS A 27 -6.26 -14.71 -20.43
CA LYS A 27 -7.27 -14.28 -21.42
C LYS A 27 -8.45 -13.52 -20.78
N LYS A 28 -8.68 -13.71 -19.48
CA LYS A 28 -9.75 -13.07 -18.70
C LYS A 28 -9.26 -11.90 -17.84
N VAL A 29 -7.96 -11.57 -17.89
CA VAL A 29 -7.37 -10.49 -17.09
C VAL A 29 -7.41 -9.18 -17.89
N GLY A 30 -8.01 -8.15 -17.32
CA GLY A 30 -8.03 -6.80 -17.89
C GLY A 30 -9.30 -6.03 -17.57
N PHE A 31 -9.15 -4.77 -17.14
CA PHE A 31 -10.27 -3.91 -16.77
C PHE A 31 -11.10 -3.43 -17.97
N ASN A 32 -10.61 -3.59 -19.21
CA ASN A 32 -11.34 -3.24 -20.43
C ASN A 32 -12.64 -4.04 -20.63
N SER A 33 -12.81 -5.13 -19.88
CA SER A 33 -14.04 -5.94 -19.83
C SER A 33 -15.10 -5.36 -18.89
N LEU A 34 -14.79 -4.28 -18.17
CA LEU A 34 -15.69 -3.61 -17.23
C LEU A 34 -16.06 -2.22 -17.75
N GLU A 35 -17.34 -1.88 -17.64
CA GLU A 35 -17.86 -0.55 -17.97
C GLU A 35 -18.55 0.04 -16.75
N LEU A 36 -18.17 1.27 -16.40
CA LEU A 36 -18.70 1.98 -15.23
C LEU A 36 -19.84 2.92 -15.65
N HIS A 37 -21.04 2.66 -15.16
CA HIS A 37 -22.21 3.51 -15.35
C HIS A 37 -22.41 4.34 -14.08
N LYS A 38 -21.88 5.56 -14.07
CA LYS A 38 -21.88 6.43 -12.89
C LYS A 38 -23.27 6.90 -12.50
N GLU A 39 -24.15 7.15 -13.47
CA GLU A 39 -25.51 7.62 -13.23
C GLU A 39 -26.36 6.56 -12.53
N ASP A 40 -26.24 5.32 -13.00
CA ASP A 40 -26.97 4.16 -12.46
C ASP A 40 -26.24 3.49 -11.28
N LEU A 41 -25.05 3.99 -10.90
CA LEU A 41 -24.16 3.40 -9.89
C LEU A 41 -23.92 1.89 -10.10
N CYS A 42 -23.76 1.47 -11.36
CA CYS A 42 -23.61 0.06 -11.70
C CYS A 42 -22.35 -0.21 -12.54
N VAL A 43 -21.93 -1.48 -12.54
CA VAL A 43 -20.78 -1.97 -13.32
C VAL A 43 -21.28 -3.07 -14.25
N ILE A 44 -21.05 -2.88 -15.55
CA ILE A 44 -21.39 -3.88 -16.56
C ILE A 44 -20.15 -4.73 -16.87
N LYS A 45 -20.30 -6.06 -16.79
CA LYS A 45 -19.30 -7.01 -17.25
C LYS A 45 -19.56 -7.40 -18.69
N ARG A 46 -18.59 -7.15 -19.58
CA ARG A 46 -18.64 -7.52 -21.00
C ARG A 46 -18.06 -8.90 -21.30
N ALA A 47 -17.45 -9.55 -20.30
CA ALA A 47 -16.96 -10.92 -20.36
C ALA A 47 -17.13 -11.61 -18.99
N ASP A 48 -16.93 -12.93 -18.98
CA ASP A 48 -16.90 -13.73 -17.75
C ASP A 48 -15.61 -13.43 -16.96
N VAL A 49 -15.66 -12.37 -16.16
CA VAL A 49 -14.55 -11.88 -15.33
C VAL A 49 -14.92 -11.76 -13.86
N GLU A 50 -13.94 -11.99 -13.00
CA GLU A 50 -14.03 -11.74 -11.57
C GLU A 50 -13.39 -10.39 -11.24
N VAL A 51 -13.99 -9.65 -10.31
CA VAL A 51 -13.46 -8.37 -9.83
C VAL A 51 -12.94 -8.61 -8.43
N ASP A 52 -11.65 -8.43 -8.24
CA ASP A 52 -11.00 -8.47 -6.93
C ASP A 52 -10.65 -7.04 -6.51
N LEU A 53 -11.23 -6.59 -5.40
CA LEU A 53 -11.01 -5.26 -4.82
C LEU A 53 -10.06 -5.30 -3.63
N SER A 54 -9.37 -6.41 -3.36
CA SER A 54 -8.55 -6.58 -2.16
C SER A 54 -7.44 -5.52 -2.01
N ALA A 55 -6.95 -4.96 -3.13
CA ALA A 55 -5.93 -3.92 -3.19
C ALA A 55 -6.46 -2.48 -2.94
N VAL A 56 -7.75 -2.32 -2.66
CA VAL A 56 -8.38 -1.01 -2.37
C VAL A 56 -9.45 -1.08 -1.28
N ALA A 57 -10.01 -2.27 -1.03
CA ALA A 57 -11.15 -2.46 -0.15
C ALA A 57 -10.85 -2.11 1.31
N LYS A 58 -9.63 -2.41 1.80
CA LYS A 58 -9.23 -2.05 3.16
C LYS A 58 -9.16 -0.53 3.30
N GLY A 59 -8.45 0.13 2.39
CA GLY A 59 -8.38 1.59 2.38
C GLY A 59 -9.76 2.26 2.26
N TYR A 60 -10.62 1.76 1.38
CA TYR A 60 -11.99 2.27 1.28
C TYR A 60 -12.80 2.06 2.58
N GLY A 61 -12.62 0.91 3.25
CA GLY A 61 -13.24 0.64 4.55
C GLY A 61 -12.82 1.65 5.62
N VAL A 62 -11.54 2.03 5.65
CA VAL A 62 -11.03 3.08 6.52
C VAL A 62 -11.72 4.41 6.24
N ASP A 63 -11.85 4.80 4.96
CA ASP A 63 -12.53 6.04 4.57
C ASP A 63 -14.01 6.05 4.99
N VAL A 64 -14.72 4.93 4.84
CA VAL A 64 -16.12 4.77 5.28
C VAL A 64 -16.26 4.91 6.79
N LEU A 65 -15.37 4.26 7.56
CA LEU A 65 -15.38 4.35 9.03
C LEU A 65 -15.09 5.78 9.49
N LEU A 66 -14.08 6.44 8.93
CA LEU A 66 -13.74 7.81 9.28
C LEU A 66 -14.89 8.77 9.00
N ASN A 67 -15.54 8.65 7.83
CA ASN A 67 -16.73 9.44 7.50
C ASN A 67 -17.88 9.19 8.47
N THR A 68 -18.06 7.94 8.92
CA THR A 68 -19.09 7.57 9.91
C THR A 68 -18.82 8.25 11.26
N LEU A 69 -17.56 8.23 11.73
CA LEU A 69 -17.14 8.90 12.96
C LEU A 69 -17.34 10.43 12.87
N ASN A 70 -16.96 11.03 11.74
CA ASN A 70 -17.16 12.46 11.50
C ASN A 70 -18.64 12.85 11.55
N LYS A 71 -19.52 12.05 10.94
CA LYS A 71 -20.99 12.26 11.01
C LYS A 71 -21.57 12.10 12.42
N ALA A 72 -20.91 11.30 13.27
CA ALA A 72 -21.25 11.18 14.68
C ALA A 72 -20.66 12.29 15.56
N GLY A 73 -19.98 13.28 14.98
CA GLY A 73 -19.35 14.40 15.70
C GLY A 73 -17.98 14.09 16.29
N ILE A 74 -17.38 12.95 15.94
CA ILE A 74 -16.05 12.55 16.41
C ILE A 74 -15.01 13.04 15.40
N ALA A 75 -14.46 14.24 15.64
CA ALA A 75 -13.51 14.91 14.75
C ALA A 75 -12.03 14.52 14.98
N ASN A 76 -11.72 13.80 16.06
CA ASN A 76 -10.36 13.37 16.39
C ASN A 76 -10.32 11.84 16.44
N ALA A 77 -9.85 11.21 15.37
CA ALA A 77 -9.82 9.76 15.26
C ALA A 77 -8.57 9.27 14.52
N LEU A 78 -8.13 8.07 14.87
CA LEU A 78 -7.20 7.26 14.09
C LEU A 78 -7.95 5.96 13.78
N VAL A 79 -8.12 5.67 12.50
CA VAL A 79 -8.75 4.45 12.00
C VAL A 79 -7.68 3.63 11.29
N GLU A 80 -7.64 2.33 11.56
CA GLU A 80 -6.70 1.38 10.95
C GLU A 80 -7.41 0.08 10.57
N ILE A 81 -7.18 -0.39 9.35
CA ILE A 81 -7.64 -1.72 8.89
C ILE A 81 -6.52 -2.40 8.10
N GLY A 82 -5.93 -3.44 8.69
CA GLY A 82 -4.99 -4.33 7.99
C GLY A 82 -3.72 -3.64 7.49
N GLY A 83 -3.26 -2.61 8.21
CA GLY A 83 -2.10 -1.78 7.90
C GLY A 83 -2.45 -0.41 7.30
N GLU A 84 -3.67 -0.22 6.79
CA GLU A 84 -4.07 1.04 6.16
C GLU A 84 -4.65 1.99 7.20
N VAL A 85 -4.13 3.22 7.26
CA VAL A 85 -4.39 4.17 8.33
C VAL A 85 -4.99 5.46 7.77
N HIS A 86 -5.92 6.07 8.50
CA HIS A 86 -6.34 7.46 8.31
C HIS A 86 -6.48 8.14 9.66
N VAL A 87 -5.88 9.33 9.78
CA VAL A 87 -6.02 10.16 10.97
C VAL A 87 -6.82 11.43 10.68
N SER A 88 -7.63 11.85 11.64
CA SER A 88 -8.36 13.12 11.65
C SER A 88 -8.08 13.88 12.94
N GLY A 89 -8.03 15.20 12.82
CA GLY A 89 -7.78 16.10 13.94
C GLY A 89 -6.43 15.82 14.60
N GLN A 90 -6.43 15.74 15.93
CA GLN A 90 -5.24 15.54 16.74
C GLN A 90 -5.51 14.56 17.88
N LYS A 91 -4.43 13.96 18.40
CA LYS A 91 -4.50 13.20 19.64
C LYS A 91 -4.91 14.12 20.78
N MET A 92 -6.03 13.80 21.43
CA MET A 92 -6.54 14.57 22.55
C MET A 92 -5.56 14.54 23.73
N PRO A 93 -5.42 15.65 24.48
CA PRO A 93 -4.59 15.70 25.66
C PRO A 93 -5.13 14.76 26.75
N LEU A 94 -4.23 14.10 27.49
CA LEU A 94 -4.61 13.24 28.61
C LEU A 94 -5.16 14.03 29.81
N ARG A 95 -4.85 15.34 29.88
CA ARG A 95 -5.23 16.21 30.98
C ARG A 95 -5.67 17.58 30.45
N PRO A 96 -6.62 18.27 31.09
CA PRO A 96 -7.18 19.53 30.58
C PRO A 96 -6.15 20.66 30.34
N TRP A 97 -5.03 20.65 31.06
CA TRP A 97 -3.96 21.65 30.93
C TRP A 97 -2.89 21.30 29.88
N MET A 98 -2.98 20.13 29.25
CA MET A 98 -2.06 19.72 28.19
C MET A 98 -2.61 20.10 26.82
N LYS A 99 -1.72 20.37 25.87
CA LYS A 99 -2.09 20.55 24.46
C LYS A 99 -2.24 19.18 23.78
N GLY A 100 -3.10 19.12 22.76
CA GLY A 100 -3.15 17.99 21.85
C GLY A 100 -1.83 17.82 21.09
N ALA A 101 -1.66 16.66 20.47
CA ALA A 101 -0.47 16.33 19.70
C ALA A 101 -0.87 15.77 18.33
N PRO A 102 -0.03 15.92 17.29
CA PRO A 102 -0.28 15.24 16.02
C PRO A 102 -0.30 13.72 16.23
N TRP A 103 -1.03 13.03 15.36
CA TRP A 103 -0.98 11.58 15.31
C TRP A 103 0.39 11.15 14.81
N ARG A 104 0.95 10.08 15.38
CA ARG A 104 2.30 9.61 15.09
C ARG A 104 2.24 8.17 14.62
N ILE A 105 2.57 7.94 13.35
CA ILE A 105 2.53 6.62 12.70
C ILE A 105 3.94 6.23 12.27
N MET A 106 4.28 4.96 12.42
CA MET A 106 5.54 4.38 11.93
C MET A 106 5.26 3.53 10.70
N ILE A 107 6.14 3.59 9.71
CA ILE A 107 6.17 2.60 8.64
C ILE A 107 7.02 1.42 9.12
N GLU A 108 6.49 0.22 9.02
CA GLU A 108 7.21 -1.01 9.40
C GLU A 108 8.39 -1.25 8.46
N LYS A 109 9.51 -1.70 9.03
CA LYS A 109 10.69 -2.06 8.25
C LYS A 109 10.56 -3.49 7.72
N PRO A 110 10.94 -3.75 6.47
CA PRO A 110 11.10 -5.12 6.01
C PRO A 110 12.22 -5.79 6.84
N SER A 111 11.90 -6.84 7.59
CA SER A 111 12.92 -7.71 8.20
C SER A 111 12.57 -9.16 7.89
N LYS A 112 13.44 -9.87 7.16
CA LYS A 112 13.27 -11.32 6.91
C LYS A 112 13.50 -12.16 8.17
N ASP A 113 14.27 -11.64 9.13
CA ASP A 113 14.44 -12.19 10.46
C ASP A 113 14.46 -11.03 11.45
N MET A 114 13.80 -11.15 12.61
CA MET A 114 13.94 -10.18 13.71
C MET A 114 15.38 -10.08 14.27
N VAL A 115 16.35 -10.78 13.67
CA VAL A 115 17.75 -10.85 14.06
C VAL A 115 18.65 -10.73 12.84
N SER A 116 18.77 -9.52 12.30
CA SER A 116 20.02 -8.93 11.79
C SER A 116 19.66 -7.72 10.93
N ILE A 117 20.21 -6.57 11.29
CA ILE A 117 20.12 -5.36 10.49
C ILE A 117 21.30 -5.42 9.51
N PRO A 118 21.13 -5.86 8.24
CA PRO A 118 22.15 -5.58 7.25
C PRO A 118 22.27 -4.07 7.09
N VAL A 119 23.51 -3.63 6.85
CA VAL A 119 24.00 -2.24 6.86
C VAL A 119 22.93 -1.25 6.38
N MET A 120 22.32 -0.52 7.31
CA MET A 120 21.43 0.59 6.97
C MET A 120 22.30 1.77 6.55
N THR A 121 22.06 2.32 5.36
CA THR A 121 22.63 3.62 4.97
C THR A 121 22.16 4.70 5.95
N ASP A 122 22.95 5.75 6.15
CA ASP A 122 22.58 6.82 7.09
C ASP A 122 21.29 7.54 6.66
N ALA A 123 20.93 7.50 5.38
CA ALA A 123 19.66 8.01 4.83
C ALA A 123 18.42 7.30 5.42
N LEU A 124 18.51 6.00 5.71
CA LEU A 124 17.42 5.24 6.35
C LEU A 124 17.22 5.63 7.82
N LYS A 125 18.28 6.10 8.50
CA LYS A 125 18.25 6.25 9.97
C LYS A 125 17.42 7.44 10.42
N GLU A 126 17.23 8.46 9.59
CA GLU A 126 16.49 9.66 9.97
C GLU A 126 15.04 9.66 9.49
N GLU A 127 14.74 9.11 8.31
CA GLU A 127 13.39 9.21 7.71
C GLU A 127 12.43 8.11 8.17
N ILE A 128 12.87 6.86 8.39
CA ILE A 128 11.97 5.76 8.79
C ILE A 128 12.10 5.31 10.26
N ASN A 129 13.06 5.83 11.02
CA ASN A 129 13.15 5.59 12.47
C ASN A 129 12.33 6.58 13.30
N ALA A 130 11.88 7.67 12.68
CA ALA A 130 11.04 8.66 13.33
C ALA A 130 9.57 8.45 12.91
N PRO A 131 8.62 8.64 13.84
CA PRO A 131 7.22 8.58 13.48
C PRO A 131 6.83 9.76 12.57
N PHE A 132 6.11 9.43 11.52
CA PHE A 132 5.41 10.37 10.66
C PHE A 132 4.34 11.09 11.47
N SER A 133 4.46 12.41 11.56
CA SER A 133 3.45 13.26 12.19
C SER A 133 2.37 13.59 11.17
N LEU A 134 1.20 12.99 11.36
CA LEU A 134 0.08 13.09 10.44
C LEU A 134 -1.02 13.98 11.01
N LYS A 135 -1.69 14.69 10.12
CA LYS A 135 -2.89 15.48 10.40
C LYS A 135 -3.81 15.40 9.19
N ASP A 136 -5.04 14.95 9.41
CA ASP A 136 -6.08 14.87 8.38
C ASP A 136 -5.58 14.18 7.09
N GLN A 137 -4.88 13.06 7.25
CA GLN A 137 -4.17 12.36 6.17
C GLN A 137 -4.21 10.85 6.34
N ALA A 138 -4.25 10.14 5.21
CA ALA A 138 -4.15 8.70 5.12
C ALA A 138 -2.74 8.24 4.78
N VAL A 139 -2.40 7.03 5.24
CA VAL A 139 -1.21 6.28 4.83
C VAL A 139 -1.61 4.85 4.56
N ALA A 140 -1.25 4.34 3.38
CA ALA A 140 -1.41 2.94 3.04
C ALA A 140 -0.08 2.33 2.59
N THR A 141 0.16 1.06 2.95
CA THR A 141 1.45 0.40 2.69
C THR A 141 1.29 -0.97 2.05
N SER A 142 1.94 -1.16 0.90
CA SER A 142 2.04 -2.46 0.23
C SER A 142 3.47 -3.00 0.32
N GLY A 143 3.61 -4.30 0.56
CA GLY A 143 4.91 -4.97 0.64
C GLY A 143 4.80 -6.49 0.56
N ASN A 144 5.94 -7.15 0.37
CA ASN A 144 6.02 -8.59 0.15
C ASN A 144 6.39 -9.40 1.41
N TYR A 145 6.39 -8.79 2.60
CA TYR A 145 6.89 -9.39 3.84
C TYR A 145 5.84 -10.16 4.68
N ARG A 146 4.54 -10.05 4.38
CA ARG A 146 3.48 -10.65 5.22
C ARG A 146 2.81 -11.91 4.65
N ASN A 147 2.56 -11.96 3.34
CA ASN A 147 1.79 -13.05 2.70
C ASN A 147 2.54 -13.63 1.50
N TYR A 148 3.06 -14.84 1.68
CA TYR A 148 3.71 -15.63 0.63
C TYR A 148 3.48 -17.13 0.84
N TYR A 149 3.56 -17.91 -0.23
CA TYR A 149 3.73 -19.37 -0.18
C TYR A 149 5.18 -19.72 -0.47
N GLU A 150 5.68 -20.82 0.10
CA GLU A 150 6.96 -21.41 -0.30
C GLU A 150 6.70 -22.75 -0.99
N TYR A 151 7.32 -22.95 -2.14
CA TYR A 151 7.28 -24.23 -2.85
C TYR A 151 8.64 -24.51 -3.47
N LYS A 152 9.23 -25.67 -3.12
CA LYS A 152 10.56 -26.11 -3.56
C LYS A 152 11.66 -25.04 -3.36
N GLY A 153 11.60 -24.28 -2.27
CA GLY A 153 12.59 -23.24 -1.95
C GLY A 153 12.39 -21.91 -2.68
N GLN A 154 11.31 -21.76 -3.46
CA GLN A 154 10.91 -20.48 -4.07
C GLN A 154 9.72 -19.88 -3.33
N SER A 155 9.80 -18.58 -3.02
CA SER A 155 8.72 -17.81 -2.40
C SER A 155 7.82 -17.16 -3.45
N PHE A 156 6.51 -17.27 -3.28
CA PHE A 156 5.48 -16.71 -4.15
C PHE A 156 4.65 -15.70 -3.37
N SER A 157 4.72 -14.42 -3.72
CA SER A 157 3.98 -13.36 -3.04
C SER A 157 2.52 -13.26 -3.49
N HIS A 158 1.67 -12.68 -2.65
CA HIS A 158 0.25 -12.46 -2.97
C HIS A 158 0.00 -11.37 -4.03
N ILE A 159 1.01 -10.58 -4.40
CA ILE A 159 0.89 -9.51 -5.39
C ILE A 159 1.25 -10.08 -6.76
N ILE A 160 0.28 -10.10 -7.68
CA ILE A 160 0.41 -10.68 -9.02
C ILE A 160 0.74 -9.61 -10.04
N ASN A 161 1.72 -9.86 -10.92
CA ASN A 161 1.97 -9.02 -12.08
C ASN A 161 0.89 -9.29 -13.15
N PRO A 162 0.02 -8.31 -13.46
CA PRO A 162 -1.10 -8.52 -14.39
C PRO A 162 -0.66 -8.63 -15.86
N LYS A 163 0.62 -8.42 -16.18
CA LYS A 163 1.16 -8.65 -17.54
C LYS A 163 1.64 -10.08 -17.74
N THR A 164 2.16 -10.72 -16.70
CA THR A 164 2.73 -12.08 -16.79
C THR A 164 1.79 -13.13 -16.22
N GLY A 165 0.95 -12.75 -15.26
CA GLY A 165 0.10 -13.68 -14.52
C GLY A 165 0.79 -14.38 -13.35
N TYR A 166 2.04 -14.03 -13.05
CA TYR A 166 2.83 -14.61 -11.95
C TYR A 166 2.87 -13.67 -10.74
N PRO A 167 3.00 -14.20 -9.52
CA PRO A 167 3.48 -13.45 -8.37
C PRO A 167 4.69 -12.61 -8.74
N LEU A 168 4.80 -11.43 -8.15
CA LEU A 168 6.04 -10.68 -8.22
C LEU A 168 7.14 -11.52 -7.60
N GLU A 169 8.04 -12.01 -8.45
CA GLU A 169 9.27 -12.66 -8.04
C GLU A 169 10.25 -11.63 -7.50
N HIS A 170 11.33 -12.11 -6.90
CA HIS A 170 12.54 -11.31 -6.70
C HIS A 170 13.01 -10.83 -8.08
N GLN A 171 12.58 -9.63 -8.48
CA GLN A 171 12.99 -9.05 -9.76
C GLN A 171 14.52 -9.11 -9.81
N HIS A 172 15.08 -9.59 -10.94
CA HIS A 172 16.52 -9.64 -11.20
C HIS A 172 17.16 -8.24 -11.32
N ASP A 173 16.46 -7.22 -10.84
CA ASP A 173 16.92 -5.86 -10.82
C ASP A 173 17.95 -5.70 -9.70
N LYS A 174 18.87 -4.74 -9.88
CA LYS A 174 19.89 -4.44 -8.88
C LYS A 174 19.28 -3.98 -7.56
N SER A 175 18.06 -3.45 -7.59
CA SER A 175 17.32 -2.96 -6.44
C SER A 175 15.92 -3.54 -6.42
N GLN A 176 15.58 -4.29 -5.38
CA GLN A 176 14.27 -4.90 -5.23
C GLN A 176 13.39 -4.04 -4.32
N LEU A 177 12.25 -3.58 -4.84
CA LEU A 177 11.25 -2.89 -4.03
C LEU A 177 10.65 -3.85 -2.99
N THR A 178 10.62 -3.42 -1.72
CA THR A 178 10.17 -4.24 -0.57
C THR A 178 9.00 -3.64 0.18
N SER A 179 8.86 -2.31 0.13
CA SER A 179 7.70 -1.60 0.66
C SER A 179 7.41 -0.33 -0.14
N VAL A 180 6.13 -0.01 -0.32
CA VAL A 180 5.63 1.25 -0.85
C VAL A 180 4.62 1.80 0.14
N SER A 181 4.86 3.01 0.63
CA SER A 181 3.90 3.74 1.46
C SER A 181 3.44 5.01 0.75
N ILE A 182 2.13 5.17 0.60
CA ILE A 182 1.50 6.33 -0.05
C ILE A 182 0.80 7.16 1.01
N PHE A 183 1.03 8.46 0.98
CA PHE A 183 0.33 9.46 1.79
C PHE A 183 -0.68 10.18 0.90
N ALA A 184 -1.95 10.22 1.31
CA ALA A 184 -3.03 10.81 0.50
C ALA A 184 -4.19 11.31 1.36
N ASP A 185 -5.15 11.99 0.73
CA ASP A 185 -6.37 12.48 1.41
C ASP A 185 -7.45 11.37 1.52
N SER A 186 -7.28 10.25 0.80
CA SER A 186 -8.16 9.06 0.86
C SER A 186 -7.30 7.82 1.03
N THR A 187 -7.67 6.98 1.99
CA THR A 187 -6.98 5.72 2.24
C THR A 187 -7.21 4.73 1.11
N GLY A 188 -8.39 4.71 0.48
CA GLY A 188 -8.64 3.89 -0.71
C GLY A 188 -7.72 4.26 -1.88
N ILE A 189 -7.53 5.56 -2.14
CA ILE A 189 -6.59 6.00 -3.17
C ILE A 189 -5.16 5.60 -2.81
N ALA A 190 -4.75 5.78 -1.55
CA ALA A 190 -3.43 5.39 -1.09
C ALA A 190 -3.16 3.88 -1.26
N ASP A 191 -4.12 3.02 -0.88
CA ASP A 191 -4.04 1.55 -0.95
C ASP A 191 -3.87 1.07 -2.40
N GLY A 192 -4.70 1.62 -3.31
CA GLY A 192 -4.62 1.31 -4.73
C GLY A 192 -3.29 1.72 -5.37
N TYR A 193 -2.80 2.94 -5.07
CA TYR A 193 -1.49 3.38 -5.56
C TYR A 193 -0.35 2.57 -4.95
N ALA A 194 -0.41 2.21 -3.67
CA ALA A 194 0.63 1.44 -3.00
C ALA A 194 0.83 0.10 -3.72
N THR A 195 -0.25 -0.62 -4.02
CA THR A 195 -0.20 -1.89 -4.76
C THR A 195 0.27 -1.68 -6.20
N GLY A 196 -0.27 -0.67 -6.90
CA GLY A 196 0.06 -0.39 -8.29
C GLY A 196 1.54 -0.04 -8.50
N LEU A 197 2.09 0.85 -7.65
CA LEU A 197 3.51 1.20 -7.67
C LEU A 197 4.39 0.01 -7.26
N PHE A 198 3.94 -0.83 -6.32
CA PHE A 198 4.67 -2.03 -5.94
C PHE A 198 4.85 -2.99 -7.13
N VAL A 199 3.80 -3.16 -7.95
CA VAL A 199 3.83 -3.97 -9.18
C VAL A 199 4.75 -3.40 -10.24
N LEU A 200 4.88 -2.07 -10.33
CA LEU A 200 5.73 -1.41 -11.32
C LEU A 200 7.23 -1.62 -11.08
N GLY A 201 7.64 -1.83 -9.83
CA GLY A 201 9.06 -1.86 -9.44
C GLY A 201 9.64 -0.46 -9.21
N LEU A 202 10.87 -0.39 -8.72
CA LEU A 202 11.46 0.83 -8.15
C LEU A 202 11.50 2.02 -9.12
N GLU A 203 12.15 1.87 -10.28
CA GLU A 203 12.36 2.98 -11.21
C GLU A 203 11.04 3.53 -11.78
N ALA A 204 10.16 2.63 -12.21
CA ALA A 204 8.85 3.01 -12.74
C ALA A 204 7.93 3.60 -11.65
N ALA A 205 8.04 3.14 -10.40
CA ALA A 205 7.32 3.74 -9.27
C ALA A 205 7.79 5.17 -8.99
N GLN A 206 9.11 5.41 -9.01
CA GLN A 206 9.68 6.76 -8.84
C GLN A 206 9.20 7.72 -9.93
N ASP A 207 9.24 7.28 -11.20
CA ASP A 207 8.79 8.09 -12.34
C ASP A 207 7.28 8.40 -12.26
N VAL A 208 6.44 7.42 -11.94
CA VAL A 208 5.00 7.67 -11.74
C VAL A 208 4.76 8.60 -10.55
N ALA A 209 5.45 8.41 -9.42
CA ALA A 209 5.29 9.25 -8.25
C ALA A 209 5.66 10.72 -8.54
N ILE A 210 6.73 10.96 -9.29
CA ILE A 210 7.12 12.31 -9.72
C ILE A 210 6.08 12.89 -10.68
N ARG A 211 5.71 12.16 -11.74
CA ARG A 211 4.77 12.65 -12.76
C ARG A 211 3.38 12.97 -12.21
N GLN A 212 2.92 12.19 -11.25
CA GLN A 212 1.60 12.34 -10.63
C GLN A 212 1.63 13.19 -9.35
N GLY A 213 2.80 13.65 -8.90
CA GLY A 213 2.94 14.43 -7.67
C GLY A 213 2.51 13.68 -6.41
N LEU A 214 2.74 12.38 -6.35
CA LEU A 214 2.35 11.52 -5.24
C LEU A 214 3.32 11.68 -4.07
N GLU A 215 2.79 11.77 -2.85
CA GLU A 215 3.57 11.73 -1.61
C GLU A 215 3.88 10.24 -1.28
N VAL A 216 5.10 9.80 -1.59
CA VAL A 216 5.50 8.38 -1.54
C VAL A 216 6.81 8.19 -0.77
N VAL A 217 6.87 7.11 0.01
CA VAL A 217 8.10 6.52 0.55
C VAL A 217 8.26 5.12 -0.02
N LEU A 218 9.41 4.87 -0.65
CA LEU A 218 9.79 3.57 -1.22
C LEU A 218 10.94 2.99 -0.39
N VAL A 219 10.83 1.73 0.03
CA VAL A 219 11.91 0.98 0.67
C VAL A 219 12.33 -0.13 -0.28
N TYR A 220 13.62 -0.22 -0.58
CA TYR A 220 14.16 -1.22 -1.51
C TYR A 220 15.45 -1.84 -0.98
N GLU A 221 15.73 -3.08 -1.38
CA GLU A 221 16.96 -3.80 -1.07
C GLU A 221 17.89 -3.74 -2.28
N ASP A 222 19.09 -3.17 -2.10
CA ASP A 222 20.18 -3.32 -3.06
C ASP A 222 20.66 -4.78 -3.01
N GLN A 223 20.47 -5.49 -4.11
CA GLN A 223 20.79 -6.92 -4.21
C GLN A 223 22.29 -7.21 -4.19
N SER A 224 23.14 -6.22 -4.52
CA SER A 224 24.59 -6.36 -4.54
C SER A 224 25.22 -6.25 -3.15
N THR A 225 24.71 -5.34 -2.32
CA THR A 225 25.20 -5.09 -0.96
C THR A 225 24.35 -5.78 0.10
N LYS A 226 23.15 -6.25 -0.25
CA LYS A 226 22.10 -6.71 0.68
C LYS A 226 21.71 -5.64 1.70
N SER A 227 21.95 -4.37 1.38
CA SER A 227 21.51 -3.24 2.20
C SER A 227 20.13 -2.76 1.78
N PHE A 228 19.36 -2.25 2.73
CA PHE A 228 18.14 -1.52 2.43
C PHE A 228 18.47 -0.05 2.22
N ASP A 229 17.77 0.59 1.29
CA ASP A 229 17.77 2.02 1.08
C ASP A 229 16.33 2.58 0.94
N VAL A 230 16.19 3.90 1.10
CA VAL A 230 14.90 4.59 1.04
C VAL A 230 14.94 5.69 0.01
N TRP A 231 13.85 5.77 -0.76
CA TRP A 231 13.58 6.91 -1.62
C TRP A 231 12.30 7.60 -1.18
N VAL A 232 12.34 8.92 -1.07
CA VAL A 232 11.19 9.75 -0.71
C VAL A 232 10.89 10.66 -1.89
N SER A 233 9.63 10.68 -2.31
CA SER A 233 9.20 11.52 -3.43
C SER A 233 9.41 13.02 -3.13
N PRO A 234 9.76 13.84 -4.14
CA PRO A 234 9.84 15.30 -3.96
C PRO A 234 8.53 15.96 -3.52
N ALA A 235 7.38 15.33 -3.82
CA ALA A 235 6.08 15.83 -3.43
C ALA A 235 5.80 15.65 -1.93
N TYR A 236 6.46 14.68 -1.28
CA TYR A 236 6.34 14.47 0.15
C TYR A 236 6.91 15.66 0.92
N LYS A 237 6.03 16.40 1.58
CA LYS A 237 6.41 17.56 2.39
C LYS A 237 6.45 17.14 3.85
N LYS A 238 7.65 16.90 4.38
CA LYS A 238 7.88 16.57 5.79
C LYS A 238 7.18 17.60 6.69
N GLY A 239 6.09 17.19 7.35
CA GLY A 239 5.42 17.98 8.39
C GLY A 239 4.69 19.25 7.92
N VAL A 240 4.32 19.41 6.64
CA VAL A 240 3.51 20.56 6.23
C VAL A 240 2.04 20.30 6.51
N SER A 241 1.54 20.90 7.58
CA SER A 241 0.10 21.02 7.85
C SER A 241 -0.57 21.67 6.63
N LYS A 242 -1.40 20.92 5.89
CA LYS A 242 -2.33 21.49 4.91
C LYS A 242 -3.46 22.18 5.67
N THR A 243 -3.21 23.36 6.22
CA THR A 243 -4.30 24.27 6.62
C THR A 243 -4.89 24.87 5.35
N ARG A 244 -6.00 24.30 4.84
CA ARG A 244 -6.91 25.04 3.98
C ARG A 244 -7.67 26.03 4.85
N SER A 245 -7.22 27.27 4.89
CA SER A 245 -8.02 28.40 5.35
C SER A 245 -8.96 28.82 4.22
N HIS A 246 -10.22 28.38 4.25
CA HIS A 246 -11.29 29.14 3.62
C HIS A 246 -11.62 30.30 4.57
N VAL A 247 -10.98 31.45 4.31
CA VAL A 247 -11.55 32.74 4.69
C VAL A 247 -12.03 33.34 3.37
N GLU A 248 -13.33 33.22 3.12
CA GLU A 248 -13.99 34.15 2.21
C GLU A 248 -14.40 35.37 3.02
N SER A 249 -13.99 36.52 2.49
CA SER A 249 -14.38 37.88 2.86
C SER A 249 -15.84 38.15 2.58
#